data_AF-A0A0D9NIW9-F1
#
_entry.id   AF-A0A0D9NIW9-F1
#
_cell.length_a   1.000
_cell.length_b   1.000
_cell.length_c   1.000
_cell.angle_alpha   90.00
_cell.angle_beta   90.00
_cell.angle_gamma   90.00
#
_symmetry.space_group_name_H-M   'P 1'
#
loop_
_entity.id
_entity.type
_entity.pdbx_description
1 polymer ?
#
loop_
_entity_poly.entity_id
_entity_poly.type
_entity_poly.pdbx_seq_one_letter_code
_entity_poly.pdbx_strand_id
1 'polypeptide(L)'
;MQVKAKNAGPGAVAAPDDKAGNLAKQIPICIGARDPPCVTMMEFNKYSGPVFMITADGRKIVPILPVERDFLIGATRCTRTQFPIIVCYAITVHKSQSIIEDVIVTHLSCRDFQTGLGYVAVSRVKTLQGLMLDAPFDRSHLLYESPPDGMKMKIRDQRHRRQQVLT
;
A
#
# COMPACT_ATOMS: atom_id res chain seq x y z
N MET A 1 11.64 -11.66 9.90
CA MET A 1 10.33 -12.16 9.43
C MET A 1 10.54 -13.60 8.98
N GLN A 2 9.75 -14.54 9.50
CA GLN A 2 9.88 -15.95 9.13
C GLN A 2 8.65 -16.32 8.30
N VAL A 3 8.81 -16.48 6.99
CA VAL A 3 7.78 -17.09 6.15
C VAL A 3 7.85 -18.59 6.41
N LYS A 4 7.05 -19.10 7.34
CA LYS A 4 6.84 -20.54 7.50
C LYS A 4 5.79 -20.99 6.50
N ALA A 5 6.21 -21.43 5.33
CA ALA A 5 5.35 -22.19 4.45
C ALA A 5 5.07 -23.56 5.09
N LYS A 6 3.90 -23.74 5.69
CA LYS A 6 3.38 -25.09 5.98
C LYS A 6 2.86 -25.64 4.66
N ASN A 7 3.70 -26.37 3.92
CA ASN A 7 3.30 -27.00 2.67
C ASN A 7 3.19 -28.51 2.89
N ALA A 8 1.97 -29.04 2.87
CA ALA A 8 1.70 -30.48 2.91
C ALA A 8 1.42 -30.95 1.47
N GLY A 9 2.49 -31.20 0.69
CA GLY A 9 2.37 -31.71 -0.68
C GLY A 9 3.72 -32.02 -1.34
N PRO A 10 3.77 -32.97 -2.30
CA PRO A 10 4.99 -33.33 -3.00
C PRO A 10 5.39 -32.21 -3.97
N GLY A 11 6.49 -31.50 -3.67
CA GLY A 11 7.00 -30.36 -4.46
C GLY A 11 7.40 -29.10 -3.65
N ALA A 12 7.40 -29.17 -2.31
CA ALA A 12 7.48 -28.03 -1.39
C ALA A 12 8.78 -27.19 -1.36
N VAL A 13 9.77 -27.41 -2.23
CA VAL A 13 11.12 -26.82 -2.09
C VAL A 13 11.36 -25.57 -2.97
N ALA A 14 10.49 -25.23 -3.94
CA ALA A 14 10.87 -24.30 -5.00
C ALA A 14 9.90 -23.13 -5.25
N ALA A 15 9.40 -22.47 -4.21
CA ALA A 15 8.73 -21.18 -4.39
C ALA A 15 9.72 -20.04 -4.09
N PRO A 16 10.32 -19.38 -5.10
CA PRO A 16 11.17 -18.22 -4.87
C PRO A 16 10.33 -17.05 -4.32
N ASP A 17 10.92 -16.37 -3.33
CA ASP A 17 10.36 -15.26 -2.53
C ASP A 17 10.13 -13.97 -3.34
N ASP A 18 10.50 -13.96 -4.62
CA ASP A 18 10.57 -12.78 -5.49
C ASP A 18 9.23 -12.36 -6.12
N LYS A 19 8.19 -13.19 -6.04
CA LYS A 19 6.88 -12.90 -6.68
C LYS A 19 5.82 -12.26 -5.77
N ALA A 20 6.13 -12.00 -4.51
CA ALA A 20 5.21 -11.32 -3.59
C ALA A 20 5.44 -9.79 -3.61
N GLY A 21 4.86 -9.13 -4.61
CA GLY A 21 4.91 -7.67 -4.74
C GLY A 21 4.45 -6.95 -3.46
N ASN A 22 5.33 -6.09 -2.93
CA ASN A 22 5.24 -5.26 -1.71
C ASN A 22 5.80 -5.84 -0.40
N LEU A 23 6.69 -6.83 -0.42
CA LEU A 23 7.49 -7.16 0.76
C LEU A 23 8.78 -6.35 0.76
N ALA A 24 8.95 -5.47 1.76
CA ALA A 24 10.29 -5.23 2.25
C ALA A 24 10.84 -6.60 2.73
N LYS A 25 11.93 -7.09 2.13
CA LYS A 25 12.46 -8.44 2.38
C LYS A 25 12.69 -8.73 3.87
N GLN A 26 12.95 -7.68 4.66
CA GLN A 26 13.03 -7.76 6.11
C GLN A 26 12.80 -6.37 6.70
N ILE A 27 11.76 -6.21 7.53
CA ILE A 27 11.69 -5.11 8.49
C ILE A 27 12.36 -5.64 9.76
N PRO A 28 13.56 -5.15 10.14
CA PRO A 28 14.19 -5.58 11.38
C PRO A 28 13.41 -5.01 12.56
N ILE A 29 12.52 -5.82 13.12
CA ILE A 29 11.77 -5.47 14.35
C ILE A 29 12.69 -5.56 15.57
N CYS A 30 13.70 -6.43 15.52
CA CYS A 30 14.70 -6.64 16.57
C CYS A 30 16.03 -7.10 15.93
N ILE A 31 17.13 -6.43 16.27
CA ILE A 31 18.48 -6.78 15.83
C ILE A 31 19.11 -7.68 16.90
N GLY A 32 19.60 -8.85 16.51
CA GLY A 32 20.32 -9.77 17.42
C GLY A 32 19.46 -10.73 18.25
N ALA A 33 18.13 -10.71 18.10
CA ALA A 33 17.24 -11.67 18.75
C ALA A 33 17.25 -13.02 17.99
N ARG A 34 17.40 -14.12 18.73
CA ARG A 34 17.42 -15.50 18.17
C ARG A 34 16.02 -15.97 17.78
N ASP A 35 15.00 -15.53 18.51
CA ASP A 35 13.60 -15.84 18.28
C ASP A 35 12.81 -14.58 17.88
N PRO A 36 11.85 -14.68 16.95
CA PRO A 36 10.99 -13.57 16.59
C PRO A 36 10.09 -13.18 17.78
N PRO A 37 9.83 -11.88 18.00
CA PRO A 37 8.97 -11.44 19.09
C PRO A 37 7.55 -11.98 18.92
N CYS A 38 6.89 -12.29 20.04
CA CYS A 38 5.49 -12.73 20.06
C CYS A 38 4.50 -11.56 20.01
N VAL A 39 4.93 -10.36 20.41
CA VAL A 39 4.12 -9.13 20.44
C VAL A 39 5.01 -7.92 20.15
N THR A 40 4.48 -6.93 19.44
CA THR A 40 5.12 -5.61 19.29
C THR A 40 4.24 -4.55 19.92
N MET A 41 4.76 -3.83 20.90
CA MET A 41 4.06 -2.70 21.53
C MET A 41 4.27 -1.46 20.65
N MET A 42 3.18 -0.86 20.16
CA MET A 42 3.23 0.26 19.23
C MET A 42 2.41 1.46 19.71
N GLU A 43 2.92 2.65 19.41
CA GLU A 43 2.20 3.91 19.51
C GLU A 43 1.80 4.39 18.11
N PHE A 44 0.58 4.91 17.98
CA PHE A 44 0.07 5.44 16.72
C PHE A 44 -0.47 6.86 16.92
N ASN A 45 0.04 7.82 16.14
CA ASN A 45 -0.26 9.24 16.30
C ASN A 45 -1.76 9.60 16.21
N LYS A 46 -2.53 8.88 15.37
CA LYS A 46 -3.96 9.18 15.08
C LYS A 46 -4.91 8.07 15.52
N TYR A 47 -4.49 7.20 16.45
CA TYR A 47 -5.31 6.06 16.87
C TYR A 47 -6.35 6.46 17.92
N SER A 48 -7.62 6.21 17.61
CA SER A 48 -8.78 6.50 18.45
C SER A 48 -9.46 5.23 19.01
N GLY A 49 -8.92 4.05 18.75
CA GLY A 49 -9.49 2.78 19.21
C GLY A 49 -9.08 2.40 20.64
N PRO A 50 -9.41 1.17 21.07
CA PRO A 50 -9.06 0.64 22.38
C PRO A 50 -7.55 0.55 22.59
N VAL A 51 -7.07 1.08 23.72
CA VAL A 51 -5.65 1.07 24.09
C VAL A 51 -5.41 0.03 25.18
N PHE A 52 -4.23 -0.59 25.17
CA PHE A 52 -3.85 -1.55 26.20
C PHE A 52 -3.33 -0.85 27.46
N MET A 53 -2.49 0.17 27.27
CA MET A 53 -2.01 1.01 28.36
C MET A 53 -1.67 2.42 27.91
N ILE A 54 -1.68 3.34 28.86
CA ILE A 54 -1.23 4.72 28.69
C ILE A 54 0.02 4.88 29.56
N THR A 55 1.13 5.28 28.95
CA THR A 55 2.38 5.57 29.68
C THR A 55 2.21 6.82 30.54
N ALA A 56 3.04 7.02 31.57
CA ALA A 56 3.04 8.25 32.37
C ALA A 56 3.11 9.53 31.52
N ASP A 57 3.76 9.44 30.35
CA ASP A 57 3.89 10.52 29.36
C ASP A 57 2.63 10.74 28.48
N GLY A 58 1.52 10.05 28.75
CA GLY A 58 0.27 10.16 27.98
C GLY A 58 0.24 9.39 26.65
N ARG A 59 1.29 8.63 26.34
CA ARG A 59 1.40 7.84 25.10
C ARG A 59 0.47 6.63 25.13
N LYS A 60 -0.26 6.42 24.04
CA LYS A 60 -1.22 5.31 23.87
C LYS A 60 -0.54 4.11 23.25
N ILE A 61 -0.40 3.04 24.00
CA ILE A 61 0.27 1.81 23.55
C ILE A 61 -0.75 0.75 23.17
N VAL A 62 -0.57 0.16 21.99
CA VAL A 62 -1.40 -0.90 21.41
C VAL A 62 -0.52 -2.13 21.11
N PRO A 63 -0.90 -3.33 21.58
CA PRO A 63 -0.19 -4.55 21.26
C PRO A 63 -0.58 -5.02 19.86
N ILE A 64 0.43 -5.23 19.02
CA ILE A 64 0.26 -5.84 17.71
C ILE A 64 0.75 -7.29 17.78
N LEU A 65 -0.14 -8.22 17.43
CA LEU A 65 0.15 -9.65 17.39
C LEU A 65 0.40 -10.11 15.94
N PRO A 66 1.22 -11.17 15.74
CA PRO A 66 1.33 -11.81 14.44
C PRO A 66 -0.02 -12.37 13.98
N VAL A 67 -0.33 -12.17 12.71
CA VAL A 67 -1.55 -12.68 12.07
C VAL A 67 -1.15 -13.73 11.05
N GLU A 68 -1.83 -14.87 11.08
CA GLU A 68 -1.72 -15.92 10.08
C GLU A 68 -2.70 -15.66 8.93
N ARG A 69 -2.21 -15.73 7.70
CA ARG A 69 -3.01 -15.54 6.48
C ARG A 69 -2.70 -16.65 5.48
N ASP A 70 -3.77 -17.27 4.99
CA ASP A 70 -3.71 -18.24 3.90
C ASP A 70 -3.84 -17.55 2.55
N PHE A 71 -3.10 -18.06 1.57
CA PHE A 71 -3.12 -17.58 0.20
C PHE A 71 -2.76 -18.71 -0.77
N LEU A 72 -3.13 -18.55 -2.04
CA LEU A 72 -2.82 -19.51 -3.09
C LEU A 72 -1.64 -19.01 -3.93
N ILE A 73 -0.65 -19.87 -4.14
CA ILE A 73 0.39 -19.69 -5.17
C ILE A 73 0.13 -20.74 -6.24
N GLY A 74 -0.47 -20.33 -7.36
CA GLY A 74 -0.99 -21.28 -8.36
C GLY A 74 -2.10 -22.14 -7.75
N ALA A 75 -1.88 -23.46 -7.66
CA ALA A 75 -2.80 -24.41 -7.03
C ALA A 75 -2.42 -24.78 -5.58
N THR A 76 -1.28 -24.29 -5.08
CA THR A 76 -0.78 -24.66 -3.75
C THR A 76 -1.29 -23.70 -2.68
N ARG A 77 -1.87 -24.24 -1.60
CA ARG A 77 -2.24 -23.47 -0.41
C ARG A 77 -1.03 -23.21 0.45
N CYS A 78 -0.73 -21.94 0.65
CA CYS A 78 0.37 -21.44 1.45
C CYS A 78 -0.17 -20.61 2.61
N THR A 79 0.60 -20.55 3.68
CA THR A 79 0.25 -19.79 4.88
C THR A 79 1.42 -18.88 5.25
N ARG A 80 1.13 -17.66 5.70
CA ARG A 80 2.11 -16.68 6.16
C ARG A 80 1.68 -16.09 7.49
N THR A 81 2.56 -16.19 8.48
CA THR A 81 2.41 -15.57 9.80
C THR A 81 3.30 -14.33 9.87
N GLN A 82 2.71 -13.14 10.03
CA GLN A 82 3.44 -11.87 10.09
C GLN A 82 2.70 -10.83 10.92
N PHE A 83 3.44 -9.88 11.51
CA PHE A 83 2.79 -8.70 12.09
C PHE A 83 2.10 -7.88 10.98
N PRO A 84 0.86 -7.41 11.17
CA PRO A 84 0.10 -6.66 10.17
C PRO A 84 0.56 -5.20 10.08
N ILE A 85 1.85 -4.99 9.84
CA ILE A 85 2.51 -3.68 9.80
C ILE A 85 3.42 -3.62 8.57
N ILE A 86 3.52 -2.43 7.98
CA ILE A 86 4.43 -2.14 6.88
C ILE A 86 5.08 -0.78 7.13
N VAL A 87 6.34 -0.63 6.73
CA VAL A 87 6.99 0.68 6.68
C VAL A 87 6.35 1.49 5.55
N CYS A 88 5.89 2.69 5.85
CA CYS A 88 5.04 3.49 4.96
C CYS A 88 5.66 4.86 4.59
N TYR A 89 6.99 5.02 4.68
CA TYR A 89 7.66 6.27 4.27
C TYR A 89 7.53 6.52 2.76
N ALA A 90 7.51 5.45 1.96
CA ALA A 90 7.28 5.50 0.54
C ALA A 90 6.25 4.42 0.16
N ILE A 91 5.23 4.82 -0.59
CA ILE A 91 4.19 3.91 -1.09
C ILE A 91 3.94 4.14 -2.56
N THR A 92 3.61 3.06 -3.28
CA THR A 92 3.16 3.18 -4.67
C THR A 92 1.88 4.00 -4.75
N VAL A 93 1.70 4.73 -5.85
CA VAL A 93 0.49 5.52 -6.12
C VAL A 93 -0.80 4.68 -6.01
N HIS A 94 -0.75 3.41 -6.41
CA HIS A 94 -1.89 2.50 -6.26
C HIS A 94 -2.28 2.27 -4.79
N LYS A 95 -1.31 2.22 -3.88
CA LYS A 95 -1.56 2.03 -2.44
C LYS A 95 -1.98 3.32 -1.73
N SER A 96 -1.69 4.49 -2.32
CA SER A 96 -2.07 5.78 -1.74
C SER A 96 -3.47 6.25 -2.12
N GLN A 97 -4.21 5.54 -2.97
CA GLN A 97 -5.50 5.99 -3.54
C GLN A 97 -6.55 6.46 -2.52
N SER A 98 -6.51 6.00 -1.28
CA SER A 98 -7.44 6.40 -0.21
C SER A 98 -6.80 7.27 0.87
N ILE A 99 -5.50 7.57 0.75
CA ILE A 99 -4.74 8.30 1.76
C ILE A 99 -4.68 9.78 1.36
N ILE A 100 -4.76 10.66 2.35
CA ILE A 100 -4.52 12.09 2.19
C ILE A 100 -3.43 12.47 3.17
N GLU A 101 -2.36 13.06 2.67
CA GLU A 101 -1.24 13.54 3.48
C GLU A 101 -1.06 15.06 3.31
N ASP A 102 -0.47 15.68 4.32
CA ASP A 102 -0.25 17.12 4.31
C ASP A 102 0.97 17.50 3.46
N VAL A 103 1.96 16.60 3.33
CA VAL A 103 3.17 16.79 2.52
C VAL A 103 3.49 15.49 1.77
N ILE A 104 3.77 15.59 0.47
CA ILE A 104 4.10 14.46 -0.40
C ILE A 104 5.24 14.84 -1.34
N VAL A 105 6.23 13.94 -1.43
CA VAL A 105 7.24 13.95 -2.49
C VAL A 105 6.85 12.89 -3.51
N THR A 106 6.70 13.26 -4.78
CA THR A 106 6.32 12.32 -5.84
C THR A 106 7.19 12.49 -7.08
N HIS A 107 7.41 11.39 -7.79
CA HIS A 107 8.24 11.33 -8.97
C HIS A 107 7.37 10.99 -10.18
N LEU A 108 7.19 11.96 -11.09
CA LEU A 108 6.32 11.85 -12.28
C LEU A 108 7.11 11.85 -13.60
N SER A 109 8.42 11.57 -13.57
CA SER A 109 9.28 11.64 -14.75
C SER A 109 8.89 10.63 -15.83
N CYS A 110 8.43 9.45 -15.43
CA CYS A 110 8.03 8.38 -16.33
C CYS A 110 6.54 8.50 -16.69
N ARG A 111 6.20 8.12 -17.92
CA ARG A 111 4.79 8.07 -18.35
C ARG A 111 4.02 7.05 -17.50
N ASP A 112 2.81 7.44 -17.12
CA ASP A 112 1.86 6.59 -16.40
C ASP A 112 1.66 5.24 -17.11
N PHE A 113 1.99 4.12 -16.45
CA PHE A 113 1.68 2.78 -16.95
C PHE A 113 0.15 2.54 -17.02
N GLN A 114 -0.59 3.14 -16.09
CA GLN A 114 -2.05 3.10 -16.06
C GLN A 114 -2.62 4.51 -16.02
N THR A 115 -3.68 4.74 -16.80
CA THR A 115 -4.28 6.07 -16.95
C THR A 115 -4.67 6.70 -15.61
N GLY A 116 -4.11 7.88 -15.35
CA GLY A 116 -4.49 8.73 -14.22
C GLY A 116 -3.70 8.51 -12.94
N LEU A 117 -2.58 7.78 -12.98
CA LEU A 117 -1.71 7.63 -11.81
C LEU A 117 -1.06 8.95 -11.39
N GLY A 118 -0.56 9.76 -12.34
CA GLY A 118 -0.02 11.08 -12.02
C GLY A 118 -1.06 11.98 -11.33
N TYR A 119 -2.31 11.94 -11.79
CA TYR A 119 -3.42 12.64 -11.12
C TYR A 119 -3.70 12.09 -9.71
N VAL A 120 -3.72 10.76 -9.55
CA VAL A 120 -3.89 10.15 -8.23
C VAL A 120 -2.79 10.62 -7.28
N ALA A 121 -1.53 10.59 -7.71
CA ALA A 121 -0.38 10.99 -6.90
C ALA A 121 -0.51 12.44 -6.41
N VAL A 122 -0.80 13.39 -7.32
CA VAL A 122 -0.94 14.82 -6.99
C VAL A 122 -2.20 15.10 -6.17
N SER A 123 -3.30 14.37 -6.39
CA SER A 123 -4.54 14.57 -5.63
C SER A 123 -4.50 14.03 -4.19
N ARG A 124 -3.38 13.45 -3.75
CA ARG A 124 -3.22 12.97 -2.37
C ARG A 124 -2.86 14.09 -1.38
N VAL A 125 -2.46 15.26 -1.87
CA VAL A 125 -2.11 16.42 -1.03
C VAL A 125 -3.22 17.48 -1.05
N LYS A 126 -3.41 18.16 0.08
CA LYS A 126 -4.46 19.17 0.25
C LYS A 126 -4.09 20.53 -0.35
N THR A 127 -2.81 20.89 -0.34
CA THR A 127 -2.32 22.20 -0.78
C THR A 127 -1.14 22.04 -1.73
N LEU A 128 -0.98 22.99 -2.66
CA LEU A 128 0.15 22.97 -3.60
C LEU A 128 1.50 23.10 -2.89
N GLN A 129 1.54 23.82 -1.76
CA GLN A 129 2.74 23.98 -0.92
C GLN A 129 3.23 22.66 -0.31
N GLY A 130 2.32 21.71 -0.09
CA GLY A 130 2.67 20.38 0.39
C GLY A 130 3.15 19.42 -0.71
N LEU A 131 3.15 19.84 -1.98
CA LEU A 131 3.58 19.01 -3.10
C LEU A 131 5.02 19.30 -3.48
N MET A 132 5.85 18.25 -3.51
CA MET A 132 7.16 18.30 -4.12
C MET A 132 7.25 17.29 -5.27
N LEU A 133 7.71 17.77 -6.42
CA LEU A 133 8.06 16.92 -7.55
C LEU A 133 9.57 16.67 -7.51
N ASP A 134 9.95 15.41 -7.35
CA ASP A 134 11.35 15.00 -7.19
C ASP A 134 12.18 15.17 -8.47
N ALA A 135 11.51 15.14 -9.62
CA ALA A 135 12.14 15.34 -10.92
C ALA A 135 11.21 16.14 -11.86
N PRO A 136 11.79 16.89 -12.83
CA PRO A 136 11.01 17.45 -13.92
C PRO A 136 10.31 16.34 -14.71
N PHE A 137 9.14 16.66 -15.25
CA PHE A 137 8.37 15.77 -16.12
C PHE A 137 7.94 16.53 -17.37
N ASP A 138 7.82 15.82 -18.49
CA ASP A 138 7.28 16.41 -19.70
C ASP A 138 5.74 16.46 -19.59
N ARG A 139 5.16 17.62 -19.91
CA ARG A 139 3.71 17.80 -19.98
C ARG A 139 3.06 16.84 -20.97
N SER A 140 3.79 16.41 -22.01
CA SER A 140 3.33 15.38 -22.94
C SER A 140 2.94 14.07 -22.22
N HIS A 141 3.56 13.74 -21.09
CA HIS A 141 3.26 12.54 -20.31
C HIS A 141 1.87 12.57 -19.65
N LEU A 142 1.31 13.76 -19.42
CA LEU A 142 -0.03 13.94 -18.85
C LEU A 142 -1.13 13.95 -19.91
N LEU A 143 -0.75 14.14 -21.17
CA LEU A 143 -1.68 14.26 -22.29
C LEU A 143 -1.75 12.94 -23.06
N TYR A 144 -2.95 12.65 -23.57
CA TYR A 144 -3.19 11.49 -24.41
C TYR A 144 -3.59 11.98 -25.80
N GLU A 145 -2.87 11.55 -26.84
CA GLU A 145 -3.24 11.82 -28.23
C GLU A 145 -4.60 11.22 -28.58
N SER A 146 -4.90 10.05 -28.02
CA SER A 146 -6.23 9.43 -28.07
C SER A 146 -6.62 8.90 -26.68
N PRO A 147 -7.91 8.99 -26.29
CA PRO A 147 -8.34 8.56 -24.97
C PRO A 147 -8.08 7.06 -24.76
N PRO A 148 -7.44 6.64 -23.67
CA PRO A 148 -7.31 5.24 -23.31
C PRO A 148 -8.68 4.59 -23.11
N ASP A 149 -8.81 3.27 -23.30
CA ASP A 149 -10.11 2.59 -23.22
C ASP A 149 -10.78 2.74 -21.85
N GLY A 150 -9.99 2.74 -20.77
CA GLY A 150 -10.49 3.04 -19.42
C GLY A 150 -11.15 4.43 -19.32
N MET A 151 -10.62 5.43 -20.03
CA MET A 151 -11.21 6.76 -20.10
C MET A 151 -12.44 6.80 -21.00
N LYS A 152 -12.43 6.12 -22.16
CA LYS A 152 -13.61 5.98 -23.04
C LYS A 152 -14.78 5.35 -22.30
N MET A 153 -14.54 4.30 -21.51
CA MET A 153 -15.56 3.67 -20.68
C MET A 153 -16.17 4.64 -19.67
N LYS A 154 -15.34 5.43 -18.96
CA LYS A 154 -15.82 6.45 -18.02
C LYS A 154 -16.63 7.56 -18.70
N ILE A 155 -16.20 8.02 -19.88
CA ILE A 155 -16.95 9.02 -20.67
C ILE A 155 -18.33 8.47 -21.06
N ARG A 156 -18.39 7.20 -21.49
CA ARG A 156 -19.66 6.53 -21.81
C ARG A 156 -20.57 6.42 -20.58
N ASP A 157 -20.02 5.98 -19.45
CA ASP A 157 -20.75 5.91 -18.18
C ASP A 157 -21.32 7.28 -17.75
N GLN A 158 -20.52 8.34 -17.82
CA GLN A 158 -20.98 9.70 -17.53
C GLN A 158 -22.11 10.16 -18.46
N ARG A 159 -22.05 9.82 -19.75
CA ARG A 159 -23.14 10.10 -20.70
C ARG A 159 -24.43 9.40 -20.29
N HIS A 160 -24.36 8.13 -19.91
CA HIS A 160 -25.53 7.39 -19.43
C HIS A 160 -26.13 8.01 -18.15
N ARG A 161 -25.31 8.38 -17.16
CA ARG A 161 -25.79 9.03 -15.93
C ARG A 161 -26.49 10.37 -16.18
N ARG A 162 -25.97 11.18 -17.10
CA ARG A 162 -26.59 12.46 -17.48
C ARG A 162 -27.96 12.29 -18.14
N GLN A 163 -28.19 11.16 -18.81
CA GLN A 163 -29.47 10.84 -19.44
C GLN A 163 -30.48 10.23 -18.45
N GLN A 164 -30.02 9.75 -17.29
CA GLN A 164 -30.86 9.13 -16.26
C GLN A 164 -31.42 10.13 -15.24
N VAL A 165 -31.46 11.43 -15.56
CA VAL A 165 -32.13 12.42 -14.70
C VAL A 165 -33.62 12.14 -14.75
N LEU A 166 -34.18 11.69 -13.61
CA LEU A 166 -35.62 11.46 -13.45
C LEU A 166 -36.37 12.80 -13.61
N THR A 167 -37.29 12.83 -14.57
CA THR A 167 -38.34 13.85 -14.69
C THR A 167 -39.41 13.63 -13.63
#